data_AF-A0A2G3Q268-F1
#
_entry.id   AF-A0A2G3Q268-F1
#
_cell.length_a   1.000
_cell.length_b   1.000
_cell.length_c   1.000
_cell.angle_alpha   90.00
_cell.angle_beta   90.00
_cell.angle_gamma   90.00
#
_symmetry.space_group_name_H-M   'P 1'
#
loop_
_entity.id
_entity.type
_entity.pdbx_description
1 polymer ?
#
loop_
_entity_poly.entity_id
_entity_poly.type
_entity_poly.pdbx_seq_one_letter_code
_entity_poly.pdbx_strand_id
1 'polypeptide(L)'
;MLAGSKEEHDLYISQAIKNLVKEETSFNLVNREAFSDWMGVYGYIKEELEEASEALVDTAEEHEKLWRLIRNNAYTPELVLRTQVLVETALEIIHEAVHVAAVGMKAIEQLGGDPFGKRQEMD
;
A
#
# COMPACT_ATOMS: atom_id res chain seq x y z
N MET A 1 -10.76 -15.34 -21.73
CA MET A 1 -9.44 -15.76 -21.20
C MET A 1 -8.48 -14.64 -21.47
N LEU A 2 -7.92 -14.01 -20.44
CA LEU A 2 -6.78 -13.11 -20.62
C LEU A 2 -5.59 -13.99 -21.03
N ALA A 3 -5.31 -14.04 -22.32
CA ALA A 3 -4.12 -14.70 -22.85
C ALA A 3 -2.98 -13.68 -22.79
N GLY A 4 -2.12 -13.83 -21.79
CA GLY A 4 -0.87 -13.09 -21.65
C GLY A 4 0.14 -13.90 -20.85
N SER A 5 1.43 -13.62 -21.02
CA SER A 5 2.47 -14.27 -20.22
C SER A 5 2.38 -13.84 -18.75
N LYS A 6 3.03 -14.58 -17.84
CA LYS A 6 3.12 -14.19 -16.42
C LYS A 6 3.72 -12.79 -16.29
N GLU A 7 4.75 -12.50 -17.08
CA GLU A 7 5.44 -11.21 -17.09
C GLU A 7 4.52 -10.06 -17.52
N GLU A 8 3.66 -10.28 -18.52
CA GLU A 8 2.65 -9.28 -18.93
C GLU A 8 1.63 -9.01 -17.82
N HIS A 9 1.25 -10.06 -17.08
CA HIS A 9 0.35 -9.93 -15.94
C HIS A 9 1.00 -9.19 -14.76
N ASP A 10 2.25 -9.51 -14.43
CA ASP A 10 3.01 -8.85 -13.35
C ASP A 10 3.24 -7.36 -13.68
N LEU A 11 3.49 -7.04 -14.95
CA LEU A 11 3.60 -5.66 -15.44
C LEU A 11 2.26 -4.92 -15.31
N TYR A 12 1.16 -5.57 -15.67
CA TYR A 12 -0.19 -5.02 -15.50
C TYR A 12 -0.49 -4.69 -14.03
N ILE A 13 -0.20 -5.62 -13.10
CA ILE A 13 -0.36 -5.37 -11.66
C ILE A 13 0.49 -4.18 -11.21
N SER A 14 1.76 -4.16 -11.61
CA SER A 14 2.68 -3.06 -11.27
C SER A 14 2.16 -1.70 -11.76
N GLN A 15 1.55 -1.67 -12.95
CA GLN A 15 0.96 -0.45 -13.49
C GLN A 15 -0.32 -0.05 -12.77
N ALA A 16 -1.16 -1.01 -12.38
CA ALA A 16 -2.36 -0.76 -11.58
C ALA A 16 -2.00 -0.13 -10.22
N ILE A 17 -1.00 -0.67 -9.52
CA ILE A 17 -0.50 -0.11 -8.25
C ILE A 17 0.01 1.32 -8.45
N LYS A 18 0.80 1.58 -9.50
CA LYS A 18 1.26 2.95 -9.82
C LYS A 18 0.11 3.93 -10.05
N ASN A 19 -1.00 3.47 -10.63
CA ASN A 19 -2.17 4.33 -10.83
C ASN A 19 -2.87 4.62 -9.50
N LEU A 20 -3.03 3.61 -8.63
CA LEU A 20 -3.57 3.81 -7.27
C LEU A 20 -2.74 4.83 -6.49
N VAL A 21 -1.40 4.71 -6.52
CA VAL A 21 -0.51 5.69 -5.86
C VAL A 21 -0.72 7.10 -6.41
N LYS A 22 -0.90 7.27 -7.73
CA LYS A 22 -1.16 8.59 -8.33
C LYS A 22 -2.50 9.17 -7.92
N GLU A 23 -3.54 8.35 -7.90
CA GLU A 23 -4.89 8.74 -7.46
C GLU A 23 -4.85 9.20 -6.00
N GLU A 24 -4.21 8.42 -5.14
CA GLU A 24 -4.05 8.73 -3.72
C GLU A 24 -3.17 9.96 -3.49
N THR A 25 -2.07 10.12 -4.23
CA THR A 25 -1.24 11.34 -4.19
C THR A 25 -2.08 12.56 -4.54
N SER A 26 -2.90 12.48 -5.59
CA SER A 26 -3.77 13.57 -6.03
C SER A 26 -4.81 13.90 -4.96
N PHE A 27 -5.40 12.88 -4.34
CA PHE A 27 -6.29 13.07 -3.20
C PHE A 27 -5.60 13.78 -2.04
N ASN A 28 -4.39 13.36 -1.67
CA ASN A 28 -3.62 13.93 -0.56
C ASN A 28 -3.09 15.35 -0.81
N LEU A 29 -2.83 15.72 -2.07
CA LEU A 29 -2.48 17.09 -2.45
C LEU A 29 -3.66 18.05 -2.27
N VAL A 30 -4.90 17.58 -2.49
CA VAL A 30 -6.11 18.40 -2.39
C VAL A 30 -6.68 18.43 -0.98
N ASN A 31 -6.62 17.32 -0.24
CA ASN A 31 -7.40 17.13 0.99
C ASN A 31 -6.56 17.11 2.28
N ARG A 32 -5.23 17.07 2.21
CA ARG A 32 -4.34 17.03 3.38
C ARG A 32 -3.44 18.26 3.43
N GLU A 33 -3.01 18.65 4.63
CA GLU A 33 -2.12 19.80 4.83
C GLU A 33 -0.82 19.65 4.02
N ALA A 34 -0.32 20.77 3.46
CA ALA A 34 0.92 20.75 2.70
C ALA A 34 2.12 20.54 3.63
N PHE A 35 3.13 19.82 3.15
CA PHE A 35 4.36 19.67 3.91
C PHE A 35 5.16 20.97 3.91
N SER A 36 5.61 21.37 5.09
CA SER A 36 6.49 22.52 5.30
C SER A 36 7.96 22.13 5.36
N ASP A 37 8.26 20.90 5.80
CA ASP A 37 9.61 20.35 5.89
C ASP A 37 9.61 18.81 5.84
N TRP A 38 10.80 18.22 5.75
CA TRP A 38 11.00 16.78 5.71
C TRP A 38 10.74 16.08 7.04
N MET A 39 10.69 16.81 8.16
CA MET A 39 10.39 16.23 9.47
C MET A 39 8.91 15.88 9.58
N GLY A 40 8.03 16.73 9.06
CA GLY A 40 6.61 16.41 8.89
C GLY A 40 6.41 15.19 8.00
N VAL A 41 7.11 15.13 6.86
CA VAL A 41 7.04 13.97 5.93
C VAL A 41 7.43 12.66 6.62
N TYR A 42 8.51 12.67 7.39
CA TYR A 42 8.94 11.48 8.14
C TYR A 42 7.85 10.97 9.09
N GLY A 43 7.14 11.87 9.76
CA GLY A 43 6.03 11.53 10.66
C GLY A 43 4.94 10.73 9.95
N TYR A 44 4.45 11.25 8.81
CA TYR A 44 3.42 10.56 8.02
C TYR A 44 3.91 9.24 7.43
N ILE A 45 5.10 9.21 6.81
CA ILE A 45 5.64 7.93 6.28
C ILE A 45 5.77 6.90 7.39
N LYS A 46 6.17 7.32 8.60
CA LYS A 46 6.28 6.42 9.74
C LYS A 46 4.92 5.88 10.17
N GLU A 47 3.89 6.72 10.25
CA GLU A 47 2.52 6.31 10.59
C GLU A 47 2.01 5.22 9.63
N GLU A 48 2.08 5.47 8.32
CA GLU A 48 1.64 4.51 7.30
C GLU A 48 2.48 3.21 7.32
N LEU A 49 3.78 3.28 7.67
CA LEU A 49 4.62 2.09 7.84
C LEU A 49 4.27 1.29 9.11
N GLU A 50 3.86 1.96 10.18
CA GLU A 50 3.39 1.31 11.41
C GLU A 50 2.08 0.57 11.12
N GLU A 51 1.12 1.20 10.42
CA GLU A 51 -0.14 0.56 10.00
C GLU A 51 0.10 -0.63 9.05
N ALA A 52 0.98 -0.49 8.06
CA ALA A 52 1.37 -1.60 7.19
C ALA A 52 2.01 -2.77 7.96
N SER A 53 2.77 -2.46 9.01
CA SER A 53 3.40 -3.47 9.86
C SER A 53 2.40 -4.19 10.75
N GLU A 54 1.40 -3.47 11.29
CA GLU A 54 0.29 -4.05 12.04
C GLU A 54 -0.52 -5.02 11.16
N ALA A 55 -0.89 -4.60 9.95
CA ALA A 55 -1.60 -5.47 9.00
C ALA A 55 -0.80 -6.74 8.64
N LEU A 56 0.53 -6.62 8.51
CA LEU A 56 1.41 -7.78 8.27
C LEU A 56 1.40 -8.77 9.46
N VAL A 57 1.41 -8.26 10.69
CA VAL A 57 1.30 -9.09 11.89
C VAL A 57 -0.05 -9.81 11.91
N ASP A 58 -1.14 -9.10 11.64
CA ASP A 58 -2.49 -9.67 11.61
C ASP A 58 -2.63 -10.75 10.54
N THR A 59 -2.10 -10.53 9.34
CA THR A 59 -2.05 -11.57 8.28
C THR A 59 -1.30 -12.82 8.76
N ALA A 60 -0.15 -12.65 9.42
CA ALA A 60 0.62 -13.78 9.93
C ALA A 60 -0.15 -14.54 11.04
N GLU A 61 -0.85 -13.83 11.91
CA GLU A 61 -1.69 -14.44 12.94
C GLU A 61 -2.87 -15.22 12.35
N GLU A 62 -3.59 -14.65 11.38
CA GLU A 62 -4.71 -15.34 10.72
C GLU A 62 -4.24 -16.54 9.90
N HIS A 63 -3.05 -16.48 9.30
CA HIS A 63 -2.42 -17.64 8.67
C HIS A 63 -2.20 -18.78 9.68
N GLU A 64 -1.67 -18.48 10.86
CA GLU A 64 -1.48 -19.47 11.93
C GLU A 64 -2.82 -20.02 12.45
N LYS A 65 -3.84 -19.17 12.59
CA LYS A 65 -5.20 -19.59 12.99
C LYS A 65 -5.80 -20.53 11.94
N LEU A 66 -5.69 -20.21 10.65
CA LEU A 66 -6.13 -21.05 9.55
C LEU A 66 -5.41 -22.41 9.56
N TRP A 67 -4.09 -22.41 9.74
CA TRP A 67 -3.30 -23.64 9.83
C TRP A 67 -3.76 -24.55 10.97
N ARG A 68 -4.05 -23.98 12.15
CA ARG A 68 -4.58 -24.75 13.29
C ARG A 68 -5.93 -25.40 12.98
N LEU A 69 -6.83 -24.68 12.31
CA LEU A 69 -8.12 -25.23 11.88
C LEU A 69 -7.95 -26.40 10.90
N ILE A 70 -7.04 -26.26 9.93
CA ILE A 70 -6.71 -27.33 8.99
C ILE A 70 -6.20 -28.57 9.73
N ARG A 71 -5.23 -28.41 10.64
CA ARG A 71 -4.68 -29.53 11.42
C ARG A 71 -5.72 -30.24 12.29
N ASN A 72 -6.74 -29.52 12.74
CA ASN A 72 -7.79 -30.05 13.59
C ASN A 72 -9.01 -30.58 12.81
N ASN A 73 -8.94 -30.66 11.47
CA ASN A 73 -10.05 -31.06 10.61
C ASN A 73 -11.34 -30.23 10.86
N ALA A 74 -11.17 -28.91 11.00
CA ALA A 74 -12.29 -27.99 11.17
C ALA A 74 -13.31 -28.04 10.02
N TYR A 75 -14.51 -27.57 10.28
CA TYR A 75 -15.59 -27.58 9.28
C TYR A 75 -15.33 -26.55 8.17
N THR A 76 -15.65 -26.89 6.92
CA THR A 76 -15.31 -26.09 5.72
C THR A 76 -15.69 -24.60 5.81
N PRO A 77 -16.88 -24.19 6.31
CA PRO A 77 -17.24 -22.78 6.46
C PRO A 77 -16.30 -21.98 7.37
N GLU A 78 -15.72 -22.59 8.41
CA GLU A 78 -14.75 -21.90 9.28
C GLU A 78 -13.44 -21.64 8.53
N LEU A 79 -13.00 -22.60 7.72
CA LEU A 79 -11.82 -22.43 6.86
C LEU A 79 -12.05 -21.34 5.81
N VAL A 80 -13.24 -21.28 5.21
CA VAL A 80 -13.61 -20.23 4.25
C VAL A 80 -13.60 -18.86 4.91
N LEU A 81 -14.26 -18.72 6.07
CA LEU A 81 -14.29 -17.46 6.80
C LEU A 81 -12.88 -16.97 7.14
N ARG A 82 -12.01 -17.85 7.66
CA ARG A 82 -10.63 -17.45 7.98
C ARG A 82 -9.80 -17.11 6.76
N THR A 83 -10.03 -17.80 5.64
CA THR A 83 -9.36 -17.45 4.38
C THR A 83 -9.81 -16.08 3.88
N GLN A 84 -11.07 -15.70 4.07
CA GLN A 84 -11.56 -14.35 3.72
C GLN A 84 -10.88 -13.28 4.56
N VAL A 85 -10.79 -13.47 5.88
CA VAL A 85 -10.08 -12.51 6.77
C VAL A 85 -8.60 -12.38 6.39
N LEU A 86 -7.94 -13.49 6.02
CA LEU A 86 -6.56 -13.45 5.54
C LEU A 86 -6.42 -12.64 4.25
N VAL A 87 -7.38 -12.74 3.33
CA VAL A 87 -7.40 -11.92 2.12
C VAL A 87 -7.60 -10.44 2.46
N GLU A 88 -8.51 -10.12 3.37
CA GLU A 88 -8.78 -8.73 3.80
C GLU A 88 -7.53 -8.08 4.42
N THR A 89 -6.89 -8.73 5.38
CA THR A 89 -5.64 -8.22 6.00
C THR A 89 -4.50 -8.10 4.98
N ALA A 90 -4.40 -9.00 4.01
CA ALA A 90 -3.41 -8.88 2.94
C ALA A 90 -3.68 -7.68 2.00
N LEU A 91 -4.94 -7.30 1.81
CA LEU A 91 -5.31 -6.11 1.04
C LEU A 91 -4.99 -4.82 1.82
N GLU A 92 -5.15 -4.81 3.14
CA GLU A 92 -4.76 -3.69 4.00
C GLU A 92 -3.26 -3.40 3.89
N ILE A 93 -2.39 -4.43 3.83
CA ILE A 93 -0.95 -4.22 3.58
C ILE A 93 -0.70 -3.48 2.27
N ILE A 94 -1.43 -3.82 1.21
CA ILE A 94 -1.29 -3.16 -0.10
C ILE A 94 -1.80 -1.71 -0.01
N HIS A 95 -2.89 -1.48 0.71
CA HIS A 95 -3.47 -0.16 0.92
C HIS A 95 -2.48 0.78 1.62
N GLU A 96 -1.90 0.36 2.74
CA GLU A 96 -0.96 1.20 3.48
C GLU A 96 0.37 1.37 2.73
N ALA A 97 0.81 0.36 1.97
CA ALA A 97 1.95 0.53 1.07
C ALA A 97 1.71 1.58 -0.03
N VAL A 98 0.46 1.69 -0.52
CA VAL A 98 0.06 2.75 -1.46
C VAL A 98 0.09 4.12 -0.79
N HIS A 99 -0.37 4.23 0.47
CA HIS A 99 -0.29 5.48 1.24
C HIS A 99 1.15 5.92 1.48
N VAL A 100 2.06 5.02 1.89
CA VAL A 100 3.50 5.33 2.02
C VAL A 100 4.05 5.93 0.73
N ALA A 101 3.76 5.29 -0.41
CA ALA A 101 4.22 5.76 -1.71
C ALA A 101 3.59 7.12 -2.09
N ALA A 102 2.32 7.33 -1.79
CA ALA A 102 1.60 8.56 -2.08
C ALA A 102 2.11 9.75 -1.24
N VAL A 103 2.35 9.53 0.06
CA VAL A 103 3.00 10.52 0.95
C VAL A 103 4.37 10.89 0.40
N GLY A 104 5.18 9.91 -0.01
CA GLY A 104 6.48 10.14 -0.62
C GLY A 104 6.40 10.96 -1.92
N MET A 105 5.45 10.62 -2.80
CA MET A 105 5.24 11.38 -4.05
C MET A 105 4.80 12.82 -3.79
N LYS A 106 3.84 13.03 -2.88
CA LYS A 106 3.41 14.35 -2.44
C LYS A 106 4.58 15.17 -1.88
N ALA A 107 5.41 14.56 -1.04
CA ALA A 107 6.57 15.21 -0.46
C ALA A 107 7.60 15.64 -1.53
N ILE A 108 7.85 14.79 -2.53
CA ILE A 108 8.73 15.15 -3.65
C ILE A 108 8.16 16.36 -4.39
N GLU A 109 6.88 16.34 -4.74
CA GLU A 109 6.22 17.44 -5.47
C GLU A 109 6.26 18.77 -4.70
N GLN A 110 6.05 18.74 -3.38
CA GLN A 110 5.95 19.95 -2.56
C GLN A 110 7.32 20.49 -2.07
N LEU A 111 8.24 19.61 -1.69
CA LEU A 111 9.51 19.99 -1.04
C LEU A 111 10.75 19.78 -1.94
N GLY A 112 10.69 18.80 -2.84
CA GLY A 112 11.81 18.42 -3.73
C GLY A 112 11.85 19.19 -5.06
N GLY A 113 10.76 19.89 -5.38
CA GLY A 113 10.48 20.46 -6.71
C GLY A 113 9.86 19.42 -7.64
N ASP A 114 9.87 19.68 -8.94
CA ASP A 114 9.25 18.78 -9.94
C ASP A 114 9.90 17.38 -9.95
N PRO A 115 9.17 16.28 -9.62
CA PRO A 115 9.67 14.91 -9.70
C PRO A 115 10.11 14.49 -11.10
N PHE A 116 9.71 15.23 -12.13
CA PHE A 116 9.97 14.97 -13.55
C PHE A 116 10.71 16.12 -14.27
N GLY A 117 11.24 17.10 -13.51
CA GLY A 117 12.04 18.21 -14.03
C GLY A 117 11.19 19.28 -14.69
N LYS A 118 11.10 20.48 -14.12
CA LYS A 118 12.14 21.52 -14.21
C LYS A 118 12.30 22.27 -12.87
N ARG A 119 13.49 22.19 -12.28
CA ARG A 119 13.96 23.31 -11.44
C ARG A 119 14.24 24.47 -12.38
N GLN A 120 13.49 25.56 -12.24
CA GLN A 120 13.96 26.84 -12.74
C GLN A 120 15.25 27.16 -11.98
N GLU A 121 16.36 27.23 -12.69
CA GLU A 121 17.57 27.89 -12.20
C GLU A 121 17.16 29.33 -11.87
N MET A 122 17.15 29.66 -10.59
CA MET A 122 17.06 31.04 -10.14
C MET A 122 18.48 31.61 -10.20
N ASP A 123 18.73 32.39 -11.24
CA ASP A 123 19.68 33.52 -11.20
C ASP A 123 18.97 34.76 -10.64
#